data_AF-A0A7J7JJT4-F1
#
_entry.id   AF-A0A7J7JJT4-F1
#
_cell.length_a   1.000
_cell.length_b   1.000
_cell.length_c   1.000
_cell.angle_alpha   90.00
_cell.angle_beta   90.00
_cell.angle_gamma   90.00
#
_symmetry.space_group_name_H-M   'P 1'
#
loop_
_entity.id
_entity.type
_entity.pdbx_description
1 polymer ?
#
loop_
_entity_poly.entity_id
_entity_poly.type
_entity_poly.pdbx_seq_one_letter_code
_entity_poly.pdbx_strand_id
1 'polypeptide(L)' 'MKSNCLIELCNILKPGGYLVITLRDEYLEEVEEYRLNFQPTIDQLVKEEKWKVIVDKLLPDWIYVGNKGLAGRLFIFQKC' A
#
# COMPACT_ATOMS: atom_id res chain seq x y z
N MET A 1 -13.36 10.17 13.88
CA MET A 1 -12.09 10.43 13.17
C MET A 1 -11.62 9.09 12.63
N LYS A 2 -11.79 8.80 11.33
CA LYS A 2 -11.23 7.59 10.74
C LYS A 2 -9.69 7.76 10.77
N SER A 3 -8.99 6.93 11.54
CA SER A 3 -7.53 7.02 11.71
C SER A 3 -6.88 6.76 10.34
N ASN A 4 -5.99 7.66 9.91
CA ASN A 4 -5.20 7.43 8.70
C ASN A 4 -3.99 6.55 9.08
N CYS A 5 -4.24 5.26 9.28
CA CYS A 5 -3.25 4.27 9.69
C CYS A 5 -2.01 4.27 8.79
N LEU A 6 -2.15 4.60 7.49
CA LEU A 6 -1.04 4.66 6.54
C LEU A 6 -0.03 5.75 6.92
N ILE A 7 -0.48 6.94 7.30
CA ILE A 7 0.42 8.02 7.73
C ILE A 7 1.14 7.65 9.03
N GLU A 8 0.44 7.02 9.98
CA GLU A 8 1.05 6.56 11.23
C GLU A 8 2.15 5.51 10.95
N LEU A 9 1.89 4.54 10.06
CA LEU A 9 2.89 3.57 9.59
C LEU A 9 4.09 4.24 8.91
N CYS A 10 3.86 5.27 8.10
CA CYS A 10 4.94 6.03 7.47
C CYS A 10 5.81 6.76 8.50
N ASN A 11 5.22 7.27 9.58
CA ASN A 11 5.93 8.03 10.60
C ASN A 11 6.83 7.17 11.48
N ILE A 12 6.43 5.92 11.78
CA ILE A 12 7.23 5.01 12.63
C ILE A 12 8.48 4.45 11.94
N LEU A 13 8.51 4.42 10.61
CA LEU A 13 9.63 3.87 9.85
C LEU A 13 10.82 4.84 9.84
N LYS A 14 12.04 4.32 10.01
CA LYS A 14 13.28 5.11 9.88
C LYS A 14 13.67 5.29 8.40
N PRO A 15 14.47 6.31 8.04
CA PRO A 15 15.08 6.41 6.71
C PRO A 15 15.77 5.11 6.31
N GLY A 16 15.60 4.70 5.05
CA GLY A 16 16.02 3.40 4.52
C GLY A 16 15.10 2.21 4.86
N GLY A 17 14.12 2.40 5.76
CA GLY A 17 13.14 1.38 6.11
C GLY A 17 12.13 1.08 5.00
N TYR A 18 11.55 -0.12 5.03
CA TYR A 18 10.60 -0.59 4.01
C TYR A 18 9.19 -0.72 4.56
N LEU A 19 8.21 -0.27 3.79
CA LEU A 19 6.80 -0.52 3.99
C LEU A 19 6.34 -1.55 2.95
N VAL A 20 5.87 -2.70 3.39
CA VAL A 20 5.38 -3.79 2.54
C VAL A 20 3.89 -3.97 2.80
N ILE A 21 3.08 -3.77 1.77
CA ILE A 21 1.62 -3.85 1.86
C ILE A 21 1.11 -4.84 0.82
N THR A 22 0.30 -5.79 1.26
CA THR A 22 -0.39 -6.74 0.40
C THR A 22 -1.88 -6.71 0.70
N LEU A 23 -2.69 -6.57 -0.35
CA LEU A 23 -4.15 -6.53 -0.26
C LEU A 23 -4.78 -7.15 -1.51
N ARG A 24 -6.09 -7.40 -1.49
CA ARG A 24 -6.84 -7.79 -2.69
C ARG A 24 -6.88 -6.61 -3.65
N ASP A 25 -6.56 -6.83 -4.92
CA ASP A 25 -6.49 -5.74 -5.90
C ASP A 25 -7.82 -4.98 -6.00
N GLU A 26 -8.96 -5.69 -5.95
CA GLU A 26 -10.30 -5.10 -5.96
C GLU A 26 -10.56 -4.11 -4.81
N TYR A 27 -9.83 -4.23 -3.69
CA TYR A 27 -10.01 -3.34 -2.54
C TYR A 27 -9.50 -1.92 -2.79
N LEU A 28 -8.62 -1.72 -3.77
CA LEU A 28 -8.22 -0.38 -4.18
C LEU A 28 -9.40 0.41 -4.75
N GLU A 29 -10.41 -0.26 -5.28
CA GLU A 29 -11.59 0.34 -5.89
C GLU A 29 -12.82 0.25 -4.97
N GLU A 30 -13.07 -0.91 -4.36
CA GLU A 30 -14.30 -1.18 -3.59
C GLU A 30 -14.27 -0.59 -2.18
N VAL A 31 -13.10 -0.52 -1.55
CA VAL A 31 -12.98 0.03 -0.20
C VAL A 31 -12.69 1.52 -0.33
N GLU A 32 -13.72 2.32 -0.04
CA GLU A 32 -13.68 3.78 -0.13
C GLU A 32 -12.43 4.39 0.53
N GLU A 33 -12.02 3.87 1.69
CA GLU A 33 -10.83 4.34 2.40
C GLU A 33 -9.53 4.15 1.61
N TYR A 34 -9.36 3.00 0.94
CA TYR A 34 -8.18 2.77 0.10
C TYR A 34 -8.24 3.60 -1.17
N ARG A 35 -9.40 3.65 -1.83
CA ARG A 35 -9.60 4.46 -3.05
C ARG A 35 -9.33 5.95 -2.82
N LEU A 36 -9.78 6.49 -1.69
CA LEU A 36 -9.66 7.90 -1.38
C LEU A 36 -8.34 8.28 -0.71
N ASN A 37 -7.71 7.37 0.05
CA ASN A 37 -6.54 7.73 0.86
C ASN A 37 -5.25 7.02 0.44
N PHE A 38 -5.29 5.75 0.02
CA PHE A 38 -4.07 4.95 -0.16
C PHE A 38 -3.19 5.50 -1.28
N GLN A 39 -3.69 5.47 -2.52
CA GLN A 39 -2.92 5.91 -3.68
C GLN A 39 -2.55 7.40 -3.59
N PRO A 40 -3.48 8.32 -3.23
CA PRO A 40 -3.13 9.74 -3.12
C PRO A 40 -2.05 10.04 -2.06
N THR A 41 -2.08 9.34 -0.92
CA THR A 41 -1.07 9.53 0.13
C THR A 41 0.30 9.07 -0.34
N ILE A 42 0.40 7.89 -0.97
CA ILE A 42 1.65 7.38 -1.51
C ILE A 42 2.20 8.32 -2.60
N ASP A 43 1.35 8.76 -3.54
CA ASP A 43 1.75 9.65 -4.62
C ASP A 43 2.28 10.98 -4.08
N GLN A 44 1.63 11.55 -3.06
CA GLN A 44 2.10 12.76 -2.39
C GLN A 44 3.46 12.53 -1.72
N LEU A 45 3.62 11.43 -0.99
CA LEU A 45 4.87 11.10 -0.29
C LEU A 45 6.05 10.86 -1.24
N VAL A 46 5.79 10.27 -2.41
CA VAL A 46 6.78 10.10 -3.48
C VAL A 46 7.11 11.44 -4.13
N LYS A 47 6.11 12.27 -4.41
CA LYS A 47 6.29 13.64 -4.94
C LYS A 47 7.13 14.51 -4.02
N GLU A 48 6.97 14.36 -2.70
CA GLU A 48 7.75 15.06 -1.67
C GLU A 48 9.16 14.45 -1.47
N GLU A 49 9.56 13.47 -2.28
CA GLU A 49 10.84 12.74 -2.20
C GLU A 49 11.09 12.04 -0.85
N LYS A 50 10.04 11.86 -0.04
CA LYS A 50 10.10 11.18 1.27
C LYS A 50 10.08 9.67 1.13
N TRP A 51 9.56 9.15 0.03
CA TRP A 51 9.39 7.73 -0.24
C TRP A 51 9.69 7.40 -1.70
N LYS A 52 10.10 6.15 -1.95
CA LYS A 52 10.33 5.58 -3.28
C LYS A 52 9.48 4.34 -3.46
N VAL A 53 8.86 4.20 -4.63
CA VAL A 53 8.19 2.97 -5.04
C VAL A 53 9.26 1.97 -5.52
N ILE A 54 9.34 0.82 -4.85
CA ILE A 54 10.27 -0.26 -5.20
C ILE A 54 9.54 -1.34 -5.99
N VAL A 55 8.32 -1.69 -5.55
CA VAL A 55 7.46 -2.66 -6.24
C VAL A 55 6.03 -2.17 -6.19
N ASP A 56 5.36 -2.24 -7.33
CA ASP A 56 3.90 -2.29 -7.45
C ASP A 56 3.60 -3.44 -8.42
N LYS A 57 3.02 -4.52 -7.91
CA LYS A 57 2.84 -5.76 -8.69
C LYS A 57 1.51 -6.43 -8.42
N LEU A 58 0.75 -6.67 -9.50
CA LEU A 58 -0.41 -7.55 -9.50
C LEU A 58 0.02 -9.02 -9.31
N LEU A 59 -0.67 -9.71 -8.42
CA LEU A 59 -0.52 -11.12 -8.09
C LEU A 59 -1.81 -11.85 -8.52
N PRO A 60 -1.91 -12.33 -9.76
CA PRO A 60 -3.17 -12.86 -10.30
C PRO A 60 -3.70 -14.10 -9.55
N ASP A 61 -2.79 -14.94 -9.04
CA ASP A 61 -3.12 -16.16 -8.31
C ASP A 61 -2.77 -16.04 -6.82
N TRP A 62 -3.18 -14.94 -6.17
CA TRP A 62 -2.86 -14.73 -4.77
C TRP A 62 -3.64 -15.71 -3.87
N ILE A 63 -2.92 -16.53 -3.13
CA ILE A 63 -3.50 -17.50 -2.20
C ILE A 63 -3.47 -16.89 -0.79
N TYR A 64 -4.63 -16.47 -0.31
CA TYR A 64 -4.84 -16.11 1.10
C TYR A 64 -5.80 -17.13 1.72
N VAL A 65 -5.53 -17.53 2.96
CA VAL A 65 -6.19 -18.65 3.67
C VAL A 65 -7.71 -18.67 3.42
N GLY A 66 -8.19 -19.71 2.73
CA GLY A 66 -9.61 -19.93 2.44
C GLY A 66 -10.14 -19.35 1.12
N ASN A 67 -9.45 -18.39 0.50
CA ASN A 67 -9.84 -17.80 -0.79
C ASN A 67 -8.82 -18.19 -1.89
N LYS A 68 -9.23 -19.09 -2.78
CA LYS A 68 -8.45 -19.44 -3.97
C LYS A 68 -8.95 -18.61 -5.15
N GLY A 69 -8.04 -17.89 -5.82
CA GLY A 69 -8.29 -17.30 -7.14
C GLY A 69 -8.70 -15.82 -7.17
N LEU A 70 -8.44 -15.05 -6.12
CA LEU A 70 -8.60 -13.58 -6.17
C LEU A 70 -7.25 -12.93 -6.46
N ALA A 71 -7.26 -11.87 -7.27
CA ALA A 71 -6.07 -11.08 -7.54
C ALA A 71 -5.64 -10.32 -6.28
N GLY A 72 -4.39 -10.50 -5.88
CA GLY A 72 -3.73 -9.67 -4.87
C GLY A 72 -2.87 -8.60 -5.52
N ARG A 73 -2.42 -7.63 -4.74
CA ARG A 73 -1.43 -6.65 -5.15
C ARG A 73 -0.40 -6.44 -4.07
N LEU A 74 0.88 -6.43 -4.47
CA LEU A 74 2.02 -6.19 -3.61
C LEU A 74 2.58 -4.80 -3.88
N PHE A 75 2.65 -4.00 -2.83
CA PHE A 75 3.37 -2.74 -2.81
C PHE A 75 4.59 -2.84 -1.89
N ILE A 76 5.74 -2.38 -2.37
CA ILE A 76 6.94 -2.17 -1.56
C ILE A 76 7.38 -0.73 -1.75
N PHE A 77 7.44 0.01 -0.65
CA PHE A 77 7.97 1.36 -0.61
C PHE A 77 9.20 1.42 0.29
N GLN A 78 10.17 2.26 -0.06
CA GLN A 78 11.32 2.56 0.78
C GLN A 78 11.25 4.01 1.24
N LYS A 79 11.43 4.25 2.54
CA LYS A 79 11.56 5.60 3.08
C LYS A 79 12.92 6.16 2.73
N CYS A 80 12.95 7.37 2.18
CA CYS A 80 14.18 8.09 1.89
C CYS A 80 14.89 8.53 3.18
#